data_AF-A0A6G3XNZ8-F1
#
_entry.id   AF-A0A6G3XNZ8-F1
#
_cell.length_a   1.000
_cell.length_b   1.000
_cell.length_c   1.000
_cell.angle_alpha   90.00
_cell.angle_beta   90.00
_cell.angle_gamma   90.00
#
_symmetry.space_group_name_H-M   'P 1'
#
loop_
_entity.id
_entity.type
_entity.pdbx_description
1 polymer ?
#
loop_
_entity_poly.entity_id
_entity_poly.type
_entity_poly.pdbx_seq_one_letter_code
_entity_poly.pdbx_strand_id
1 'polypeptide(L)'
;STPTPTASDEALDIRVIRCATPRKGKRKAVTSSLIEVQSNDRYTQDYEIDVRFVDGRGNTVDTAEATTTLDSGDFSTLTVRMDSPGKVSRVKRCEVTAKVV
;
A
#
# COMPACT_ATOMS: atom_id res chain seq x y z
N SER A 1 9.76 -20.73 0.55
CA SER A 1 9.46 -19.69 -0.46
C SER A 1 9.42 -18.34 0.24
N THR A 2 10.52 -17.60 0.14
CA THR A 2 10.68 -16.23 0.63
C THR A 2 9.87 -15.30 -0.27
N PRO A 3 9.10 -14.32 0.21
CA PRO A 3 8.40 -13.41 -0.67
C PRO A 3 9.44 -12.59 -1.46
N THR A 4 9.41 -12.73 -2.77
CA THR A 4 10.14 -11.88 -3.71
C THR A 4 9.63 -10.45 -3.53
N PRO A 5 10.49 -9.45 -3.27
CA PRO A 5 10.05 -8.06 -3.33
C PRO A 5 9.56 -7.78 -4.75
N THR A 6 8.31 -7.34 -4.86
CA THR A 6 7.75 -6.79 -6.10
C THR A 6 8.67 -5.65 -6.52
N ALA A 7 9.33 -5.81 -7.66
CA ALA A 7 10.12 -4.77 -8.30
C ALA A 7 9.24 -3.52 -8.43
N SER A 8 9.48 -2.55 -7.55
CA SER A 8 9.22 -1.15 -7.87
C SER A 8 10.43 -0.73 -8.68
N ASP A 9 10.21 -0.09 -9.83
CA ASP A 9 11.26 0.57 -10.60
C ASP A 9 12.27 1.22 -9.64
N GLU A 10 13.57 1.13 -9.92
CA GLU A 10 14.63 1.64 -9.02
C GLU A 10 14.50 3.15 -8.69
N ALA A 11 13.53 3.82 -9.32
CA ALA A 11 13.03 5.16 -9.10
C ALA A 11 12.16 5.37 -7.83
N LEU A 12 11.59 4.33 -7.21
CA LEU A 12 10.69 4.50 -6.04
C LEU A 12 10.89 3.41 -4.99
N ASP A 13 11.14 3.82 -3.73
CA ASP A 13 11.11 2.93 -2.57
C ASP A 13 9.74 2.97 -1.89
N ILE A 14 9.15 1.80 -1.60
CA ILE A 14 7.81 1.67 -1.05
C ILE A 14 7.86 0.79 0.20
N ARG A 15 7.32 1.33 1.30
CA ARG A 15 7.26 0.63 2.58
C ARG A 15 5.86 0.63 3.18
N VAL A 16 5.33 -0.56 3.44
CA VAL A 16 4.07 -0.72 4.16
C VAL A 16 4.33 -0.61 5.67
N ILE A 17 4.05 0.56 6.25
CA ILE A 17 4.17 0.80 7.69
C ILE A 17 3.08 0.07 8.46
N ARG A 18 1.86 0.05 7.91
CA ARG A 18 0.71 -0.66 8.50
C ARG A 18 -0.24 -1.13 7.42
N CYS A 19 -0.62 -2.40 7.47
CA CYS A 19 -1.69 -2.92 6.61
C CYS A 19 -3.05 -2.86 7.33
N ALA A 20 -4.14 -2.79 6.57
CA ALA A 20 -5.47 -3.02 7.12
C ALA A 20 -5.54 -4.41 7.77
N THR A 21 -6.09 -4.45 8.98
CA THR A 21 -6.12 -5.68 9.79
C THR A 21 -7.47 -5.91 10.43
N PRO A 22 -7.92 -7.18 10.50
CA PRO A 22 -9.20 -7.52 11.09
C PRO A 22 -9.21 -7.27 12.60
N ARG A 23 -10.42 -7.14 13.16
CA ARG A 23 -10.62 -7.08 14.61
C ARG A 23 -10.00 -8.32 15.27
N LYS A 24 -9.14 -8.15 16.27
CA LYS A 24 -8.53 -9.25 17.04
C LYS A 24 -8.82 -9.09 18.52
N GLY A 25 -9.71 -9.94 19.05
CA GLY A 25 -10.18 -9.86 20.43
C GLY A 25 -10.84 -8.50 20.72
N LYS A 26 -10.33 -7.77 21.72
CA LYS A 26 -10.81 -6.42 22.08
C LYS A 26 -10.29 -5.31 21.14
N ARG A 27 -9.27 -5.56 20.31
CA ARG A 27 -8.69 -4.54 19.42
C ARG A 27 -9.62 -4.27 18.25
N LYS A 28 -9.89 -2.99 17.95
CA LYS A 28 -10.69 -2.56 16.78
C LYS A 28 -10.00 -2.99 15.48
N ALA A 29 -10.81 -3.19 14.43
CA ALA A 29 -10.27 -3.41 13.09
C ALA A 29 -9.62 -2.11 12.57
N VAL A 30 -8.60 -2.26 11.75
CA VAL A 30 -7.96 -1.16 11.03
C VAL A 30 -8.33 -1.32 9.57
N THR A 31 -9.06 -0.37 9.00
CA THR A 31 -9.60 -0.44 7.63
C THR A 31 -8.82 0.45 6.66
N SER A 32 -7.61 0.84 7.05
CA SER A 32 -6.71 1.65 6.24
C SER A 32 -5.30 1.11 6.34
N SER A 33 -4.55 1.25 5.25
CA SER A 33 -3.11 1.03 5.22
C SER A 33 -2.37 2.36 5.37
N LEU A 34 -1.24 2.31 6.05
CA LEU A 34 -0.26 3.39 6.11
C LEU A 34 0.95 2.95 5.30
N ILE A 35 1.27 3.73 4.28
CA ILE A 35 2.34 3.43 3.32
C ILE A 35 3.26 4.64 3.29
N GLU A 36 4.55 4.39 3.28
CA GLU A 36 5.59 5.36 3.05
C GLU A 36 6.13 5.12 1.64
N VAL A 37 6.23 6.17 0.86
CA VAL A 37 6.77 6.16 -0.49
C VAL A 37 7.88 7.19 -0.57
N GLN A 38 9.00 6.83 -1.17
CA GLN A 38 10.15 7.71 -1.33
C GLN A 38 10.59 7.69 -2.80
N SER A 39 10.68 8.88 -3.39
CA SER A 39 11.19 9.04 -4.75
C SER A 39 12.71 9.06 -4.73
N ASN A 40 13.30 8.21 -5.57
CA ASN A 40 14.70 8.24 -5.95
C ASN A 40 14.91 8.88 -7.33
N ASP A 41 13.84 9.43 -7.94
CA ASP A 41 13.92 10.15 -9.20
C ASP A 41 14.64 11.49 -9.03
N ARG A 42 15.22 11.98 -10.14
CA ARG A 42 15.90 13.28 -10.17
C ARG A 42 14.97 14.47 -10.40
N TYR A 43 13.72 14.20 -10.75
CA TYR A 43 12.73 15.20 -11.11
C TYR A 43 11.45 14.95 -10.32
N THR A 44 10.63 15.98 -10.21
CA THR A 44 9.27 15.87 -9.68
C THR A 44 8.45 14.94 -10.57
N GLN A 45 7.83 13.94 -9.96
CA GLN A 45 6.98 12.99 -10.66
C GLN A 45 5.72 12.72 -9.85
N ASP A 46 4.62 12.50 -10.58
CA ASP A 46 3.37 12.02 -10.02
C ASP A 46 3.36 10.49 -10.01
N TYR A 47 3.00 9.92 -8.87
CA TYR A 47 2.89 8.48 -8.68
C TYR A 47 1.46 8.12 -8.29
N GLU A 48 0.93 7.10 -8.94
CA GLU A 48 -0.29 6.41 -8.56
C GLU A 48 0.09 5.14 -7.80
N ILE A 49 -0.40 5.05 -6.56
CA ILE A 49 -0.14 3.98 -5.61
C ILE A 49 -1.40 3.11 -5.51
N ASP A 50 -1.25 1.87 -5.97
CA ASP A 50 -2.30 0.85 -5.94
C ASP A 50 -2.07 -0.09 -4.77
N VAL A 51 -3.06 -0.18 -3.87
CA VAL A 51 -3.03 -1.04 -2.68
C VAL A 51 -4.01 -2.17 -2.86
N ARG A 52 -3.49 -3.39 -2.99
CA ARG A 52 -4.28 -4.62 -3.05
C ARG A 52 -4.32 -5.27 -1.67
N PHE A 53 -5.52 -5.37 -1.12
CA PHE A 53 -5.76 -6.12 0.11
C PHE A 53 -6.03 -7.58 -0.26
N VAL A 54 -5.17 -8.50 0.17
CA VAL A 54 -5.26 -9.91 -0.22
C VAL A 54 -5.54 -10.83 0.97
N ASP A 55 -6.22 -11.94 0.70
CA ASP A 55 -6.49 -12.98 1.67
C ASP A 55 -5.28 -13.93 1.87
N GLY A 56 -5.44 -14.94 2.73
CA GLY A 56 -4.38 -15.92 3.01
C GLY A 56 -4.03 -16.82 1.83
N ARG A 57 -4.85 -16.83 0.77
CA ARG A 57 -4.65 -17.59 -0.46
C ARG A 57 -4.08 -16.72 -1.60
N GLY A 58 -3.94 -15.41 -1.37
CA GLY A 58 -3.47 -14.45 -2.38
C GLY A 58 -4.58 -13.88 -3.26
N ASN A 59 -5.87 -14.13 -2.96
CA ASN A 59 -6.95 -13.52 -3.71
C ASN A 59 -7.17 -12.08 -3.26
N THR A 60 -7.46 -11.18 -4.21
CA THR A 60 -7.84 -9.80 -3.92
C THR A 60 -9.20 -9.76 -3.21
N VAL A 61 -9.19 -9.17 -2.01
CA VAL A 61 -10.38 -8.89 -1.19
C VAL A 61 -10.94 -7.52 -1.52
N ASP A 62 -10.04 -6.56 -1.71
CA ASP A 62 -10.33 -5.16 -1.96
C ASP A 62 -9.14 -4.48 -2.63
N THR A 63 -9.40 -3.35 -3.26
CA THR A 63 -8.39 -2.46 -3.84
C THR A 63 -8.61 -1.05 -3.30
N ALA A 64 -7.57 -0.24 -3.33
CA ALA A 64 -7.66 1.18 -3.04
C ALA A 64 -6.49 1.89 -3.72
N GLU A 65 -6.72 3.12 -4.16
CA GLU A 65 -5.75 3.88 -4.94
C GLU A 65 -5.46 5.20 -4.23
N ALA A 66 -4.24 5.70 -4.38
CA ALA A 66 -3.84 7.01 -3.90
C ALA A 66 -2.80 7.63 -4.82
N THR A 67 -2.90 8.92 -5.08
CA THR A 67 -1.92 9.65 -5.89
C THR A 67 -1.08 10.56 -5.00
N THR A 68 0.20 10.66 -5.31
CA THR A 68 1.10 11.63 -4.66
C THR A 68 2.09 12.17 -5.66
N THR A 69 2.40 13.46 -5.54
CA THR A 69 3.54 14.08 -6.20
C THR A 69 4.73 14.01 -5.25
N LEU A 70 5.89 13.61 -5.75
CA LEU A 70 7.13 13.62 -4.99
C LEU A 70 8.21 14.34 -5.79
N ASP A 71 8.95 15.21 -5.11
CA ASP A 71 10.18 15.79 -5.63
C ASP A 71 11.36 14.83 -5.47
N SER A 72 12.49 15.18 -6.07
CA SER A 72 13.71 14.37 -6.05
C SER A 72 14.20 14.11 -4.62
N GLY A 73 14.17 12.85 -4.18
CA GLY A 73 14.63 12.43 -2.86
C GLY A 73 13.59 12.60 -1.74
N ASP A 74 12.40 13.13 -2.05
CA ASP A 74 11.34 13.34 -1.08
C ASP A 74 10.61 12.03 -0.74
N PHE A 75 10.01 12.01 0.44
CA PHE A 75 9.15 10.92 0.88
C PHE A 75 7.80 11.46 1.36
N SER A 76 6.76 10.66 1.17
CA SER A 76 5.41 10.96 1.62
C SER A 76 4.80 9.75 2.32
N THR A 77 3.95 10.03 3.31
CA THR A 77 3.18 9.00 4.01
C THR A 77 1.72 9.10 3.61
N LEU A 78 1.20 8.02 3.04
CA LEU A 78 -0.15 7.92 2.53
C LEU A 78 -0.99 7.02 3.44
N THR A 79 -2.16 7.52 3.82
CA THR A 79 -3.19 6.71 4.47
C THR A 79 -4.22 6.30 3.43
N VAL A 80 -4.16 5.04 3.00
CA VAL A 80 -5.04 4.50 1.97
C VAL A 80 -6.15 3.69 2.64
N ARG A 81 -7.41 4.10 2.46
CA ARG A 81 -8.56 3.43 3.06
C ARG A 81 -9.07 2.33 2.12
N MET A 82 -9.54 1.23 2.70
CA MET A 82 -10.30 0.23 1.95
C MET A 82 -11.57 0.86 1.38
N ASP A 83 -11.90 0.54 0.13
CA ASP A 83 -13.18 0.88 -0.49
C ASP A 83 -14.33 0.14 0.20
N SER A 84 -14.08 -1.10 0.62
CA SER A 84 -15.04 -1.95 1.34
C SER A 84 -14.54 -2.30 2.76
N PRO A 85 -14.60 -1.36 3.74
CA PRO A 85 -14.14 -1.61 5.11
C PRO A 85 -14.75 -2.86 5.78
N GLY A 86 -15.98 -3.24 5.40
CA GLY A 86 -16.66 -4.43 5.90
C GLY A 86 -15.97 -5.76 5.54
N LYS A 87 -15.09 -5.77 4.53
CA LYS A 87 -14.34 -6.95 4.09
C LYS A 87 -12.99 -7.13 4.82
N VAL A 88 -12.63 -6.22 5.73
CA VAL A 88 -11.35 -6.25 6.46
C VAL A 88 -11.10 -7.57 7.22
N SER A 89 -12.17 -8.27 7.60
CA SER A 89 -12.11 -9.61 8.22
C SER A 89 -11.35 -10.66 7.38
N ARG A 90 -11.36 -10.49 6.06
CA ARG A 90 -10.75 -11.41 5.08
C ARG A 90 -9.28 -11.05 4.76
N VAL A 91 -8.85 -9.85 5.07
CA VAL A 91 -7.50 -9.34 4.74
C VAL A 91 -6.45 -10.03 5.60
N LYS A 92 -5.36 -10.46 4.96
CA LYS A 92 -4.19 -11.06 5.60
C LYS A 92 -2.89 -10.36 5.26
N ARG A 93 -2.77 -9.81 4.06
CA ARG A 93 -1.60 -9.06 3.60
C ARG A 93 -2.05 -7.88 2.72
N CYS A 94 -1.19 -6.88 2.62
CA CYS A 94 -1.33 -5.77 1.69
C CYS A 94 -0.18 -5.87 0.69
N GLU A 95 -0.51 -5.81 -0.58
CA GLU A 95 0.44 -5.70 -1.68
C GLU A 95 0.30 -4.27 -2.22
N VAL A 96 1.42 -3.60 -2.40
CA VAL A 96 1.45 -2.23 -2.90
C VAL A 96 2.25 -2.22 -4.18
N THR A 97 1.71 -1.54 -5.18
CA THR A 97 2.38 -1.26 -6.45
C THR A 97 2.29 0.24 -6.70
N ALA A 98 3.30 0.78 -7.36
CA ALA A 98 3.29 2.16 -7.81
C ALA A 98 3.56 2.21 -9.31
N LYS A 99 2.98 3.22 -9.97
CA LYS A 99 3.29 3.55 -11.35
C LYS A 99 3.37 5.06 -11.48
N VAL A 100 4.25 5.49 -12.37
CA VAL A 100 4.37 6.89 -12.78
C VAL A 100 3.17 7.26 -13.66
N VAL A 101 2.60 8.44 -13.45
CA VAL A 101 1.50 9.01 -14.26
C VAL A 101 1.88 10.33 -14.93
#